data_AF-A0A832F2F0-F1
#
_entry.id   AF-A0A832F2F0-F1
#
_cell.length_a   1.000
_cell.length_b   1.000
_cell.length_c   1.000
_cell.angle_alpha   90.00
_cell.angle_beta   90.00
_cell.angle_gamma   90.00
#
_symmetry.space_group_name_H-M   'P 1'
#
loop_
_entity.id
_entity.type
_entity.pdbx_description
1 polymer ?
#
loop_
_entity_poly.entity_id
_entity_poly.type
_entity_poly.pdbx_seq_one_letter_code
_entity_poly.pdbx_strand_id
1 'polypeptide(L)' 'MSIENLPAGRFRRTVEDFKCEHCGYEVKGNGYTDHCPKCLWSKHVDINPGDRASECKGMMKPLYADYNHG' A
#
# COMPACT_ATOMS: atom_id res chain seq x y z
N MET A 1 -13.49 -24.07 -10.25
CA MET A 1 -13.86 -23.01 -9.29
C MET A 1 -14.11 -21.75 -10.09
N SER A 2 -15.38 -21.40 -10.26
CA SER A 2 -15.84 -20.33 -11.13
C SER A 2 -15.50 -18.97 -10.50
N ILE A 3 -14.91 -18.09 -11.30
CA ILE A 3 -14.59 -16.70 -10.95
C ILE A 3 -15.90 -15.90 -11.01
N GLU A 4 -16.83 -16.20 -10.12
CA GLU A 4 -18.10 -15.48 -10.04
C GLU A 4 -18.19 -14.80 -8.66
N ASN A 5 -18.00 -13.48 -8.67
CA ASN A 5 -18.41 -12.55 -7.62
C ASN A 5 -17.70 -12.67 -6.26
N LEU A 6 -16.40 -12.32 -6.21
CA LEU A 6 -15.87 -11.72 -4.99
C LEU A 6 -16.47 -10.29 -4.91
N PRO A 7 -17.28 -9.95 -3.89
CA PRO A 7 -17.70 -8.57 -3.71
C PRO A 7 -16.43 -7.74 -3.55
N ALA A 8 -16.22 -6.74 -4.42
CA ALA A 8 -15.11 -5.81 -4.27
C ALA A 8 -15.19 -5.26 -2.84
N GLY A 9 -14.26 -5.69 -1.97
CA GLY A 9 -14.32 -5.37 -0.56
C GLY A 9 -14.32 -3.85 -0.41
N ARG A 10 -15.26 -3.34 0.37
CA ARG A 10 -15.36 -1.91 0.63
C ARG A 10 -14.04 -1.43 1.23
N PHE A 11 -13.50 -0.32 0.72
CA PHE A 11 -12.30 0.29 1.28
C PHE A 11 -12.42 0.47 2.80
N ARG A 12 -11.42 -0.02 3.54
CA ARG A 12 -11.27 0.18 4.98
C ARG A 12 -10.14 1.16 5.23
N ARG A 13 -10.45 2.31 5.83
CA ARG A 13 -9.41 3.25 6.25
C ARG A 13 -8.71 2.73 7.50
N THR A 14 -7.45 2.33 7.38
CA THR A 14 -6.62 1.82 8.48
C THR A 14 -5.46 2.76 8.72
N VAL A 15 -5.56 3.63 9.73
CA VAL A 15 -4.49 4.58 10.09
C VAL A 15 -3.40 3.82 10.86
N GLU A 16 -2.20 3.76 10.29
CA GLU A 16 -1.06 3.09 10.91
C GLU A 16 0.25 3.76 10.51
N ASP A 17 1.24 3.65 11.39
CA ASP A 17 2.62 4.02 11.09
C ASP A 17 3.40 2.77 10.68
N PHE A 18 4.39 2.93 9.82
CA PHE A 18 5.25 1.81 9.42
C PHE A 18 6.67 2.27 9.09
N LYS A 19 7.61 1.36 9.28
CA LYS A 19 8.98 1.52 8.81
C LYS A 19 9.10 1.01 7.38
N CYS A 20 9.62 1.82 6.47
CA CYS A 20 9.88 1.38 5.10
C CYS A 20 10.93 0.27 5.08
N GLU A 21 10.58 -0.91 4.55
CA GLU A 21 11.49 -2.06 4.46
C GLU A 21 12.59 -1.89 3.40
N HIS A 22 12.44 -0.92 2.49
CA HIS A 22 13.48 -0.62 1.49
C HIS A 22 14.53 0.38 2.02
N CYS A 23 14.12 1.52 2.60
CA CYS A 23 15.06 2.58 3.00
C CYS A 23 15.12 2.86 4.51
N GLY A 24 14.29 2.20 5.32
CA GLY A 24 14.27 2.37 6.78
C GLY A 24 13.59 3.64 7.29
N TYR A 25 13.03 4.49 6.43
CA TYR A 25 12.32 5.71 6.84
C TYR A 25 11.04 5.37 7.63
N GLU A 26 10.83 6.05 8.75
CA GLU A 26 9.62 5.95 9.58
C GLU A 26 8.48 6.78 8.96
N VAL A 27 7.43 6.11 8.51
CA VAL A 27 6.28 6.72 7.83
C VAL A 27 5.14 6.90 8.82
N LYS A 28 4.62 8.13 8.92
CA LYS A 28 3.36 8.43 9.58
C LYS A 28 2.20 8.30 8.59
N GLY A 29 1.38 7.27 8.73
CA GLY A 29 0.28 7.02 7.81
C GLY A 29 -0.99 7.75 8.22
N ASN A 30 -1.82 8.10 7.24
CA ASN A 30 -3.12 8.75 7.46
C ASN A 30 -4.32 7.85 7.11
N GLY A 31 -4.05 6.57 6.84
CA GLY A 31 -5.01 5.57 6.38
C GLY A 31 -5.19 5.47 4.86
N TYR A 32 -4.49 6.31 4.10
CA TYR A 32 -4.37 6.21 2.63
C TYR A 32 -2.91 5.98 2.18
N THR A 33 -1.97 6.00 3.12
CA THR A 33 -0.54 5.83 2.85
C THR A 33 -0.21 4.35 2.61
N ASP A 34 0.28 4.03 1.42
CA ASP A 34 0.68 2.67 1.01
C ASP A 34 2.14 2.59 0.52
N HIS A 35 2.76 3.73 0.26
CA HIS A 35 4.14 3.88 -0.18
C HIS A 35 4.93 4.76 0.79
N CYS A 36 6.24 4.55 0.82
CA CYS A 36 7.13 5.45 1.53
C CYS A 36 7.23 6.81 0.80
N PRO A 37 6.97 7.97 1.44
CA PRO A 37 7.06 9.27 0.78
C PRO A 37 8.51 9.67 0.40
N LYS A 38 9.52 8.95 0.91
CA LYS A 38 10.94 9.21 0.60
C LYS A 38 11.46 8.46 -0.62
N CYS A 39 10.99 7.25 -0.87
CA CYS A 39 11.53 6.39 -1.93
C CYS A 39 10.46 5.71 -2.80
N LEU A 40 9.18 5.94 -2.49
CA LEU A 40 8.01 5.45 -3.23
C LEU A 40 7.86 3.92 -3.31
N TRP A 41 8.70 3.17 -2.61
CA TRP A 41 8.49 1.74 -2.44
C TRP A 41 7.26 1.46 -1.59
N SER A 42 6.51 0.46 -2.02
CA SER A 42 5.32 -0.07 -1.33
C SER A 42 5.53 -1.53 -0.95
N LYS A 43 4.57 -2.09 -0.21
CA LYS A 43 4.50 -3.51 0.13
C LYS A 43 3.09 -4.04 -0.13
N HIS A 44 2.97 -5.19 -0.77
CA HIS A 44 1.67 -5.81 -1.00
C HIS A 44 1.12 -6.38 0.31
N VAL A 45 0.16 -5.67 0.91
CA VAL A 45 -0.42 -6.03 2.20
C VAL A 45 -1.94 -6.18 2.17
N ASP A 46 -2.62 -5.71 1.14
CA ASP A 46 -4.09 -5.71 1.03
C ASP A 46 -4.58 -6.79 0.06
N ILE A 47 -5.63 -7.53 0.42
CA ILE A 47 -6.43 -8.32 -0.55
C ILE A 47 -7.57 -7.44 -1.07
N ASN A 48 -8.26 -6.78 -0.14
CA ASN A 48 -9.17 -5.67 -0.41
C ASN A 48 -8.56 -4.37 0.12
N PRO A 49 -8.86 -3.21 -0.49
CA PRO A 49 -8.21 -1.95 -0.12
C PRO A 49 -8.28 -1.63 1.39
N GLY A 50 -7.10 -1.59 2.03
CA GLY A 50 -6.91 -1.27 3.44
C GLY A 50 -7.23 -2.37 4.47
N ASP A 51 -7.49 -3.61 4.04
CA ASP A 51 -7.76 -4.75 4.93
C ASP A 51 -6.51 -5.38 5.56
N ARG A 52 -5.32 -5.10 5.01
CA ARG A 52 -4.03 -5.66 5.43
C ARG A 52 -3.96 -7.20 5.46
N ALA A 53 -4.85 -7.88 4.73
CA ALA A 53 -5.02 -9.34 4.77
C ALA A 53 -4.11 -10.14 3.82
N SER A 54 -3.33 -9.48 2.95
CA SER A 54 -2.49 -10.18 1.96
C SER A 54 -1.25 -10.79 2.60
N GLU A 55 -1.04 -12.09 2.42
CA GLU A 55 0.15 -12.83 2.89
C GLU A 55 1.35 -12.71 1.96
N CYS A 56 1.18 -12.17 0.74
CA CYS A 56 2.27 -12.01 -0.22
C CYS A 56 3.42 -11.20 0.38
N LYS A 57 3.10 -10.07 1.04
CA LYS A 57 4.06 -9.19 1.70
C LYS A 57 5.26 -8.80 0.81
N GLY A 58 5.09 -8.86 -0.52
CA GLY A 58 6.12 -8.58 -1.50
C GLY A 58 6.41 -7.08 -1.59
N MET A 59 7.68 -6.73 -1.73
CA MET A 59 8.10 -5.35 -1.98
C MET A 59 7.79 -4.95 -3.42
N MET A 60 7.25 -3.74 -3.59
CA MET A 60 6.85 -3.20 -4.90
C MET A 60 7.68 -1.96 -5.21
N LYS A 61 8.54 -2.08 -6.24
CA LYS A 61 9.36 -0.97 -6.73
C LYS A 61 8.48 0.03 -7.48
N PRO A 62 8.65 1.35 -7.25
CA PRO A 62 7.99 2.35 -8.07
C PRO A 62 8.49 2.26 -9.52
N LEU A 63 7.57 2.37 -10.49
CA LEU A 63 7.92 2.37 -11.91
C LEU A 63 8.16 3.79 -12.45
N TYR A 64 7.33 4.75 -12.04
CA TYR A 64 7.37 6.13 -12.49
C TYR A 64 6.74 7.05 -11.43
N ALA A 65 7.23 8.28 -11.34
CA ALA A 65 6.63 9.34 -10.55
C ALA A 65 6.67 10.62 -11.37
N ASP A 66 5.55 11.31 -11.43
CA ASP A 66 5.44 12.62 -12.04
C ASP A 66 5.30 13.69 -10.95
N TYR A 67 6.04 14.77 -11.08
CA TYR A 67 6.08 15.86 -10.12
C TYR A 67 5.70 17.15 -10.82
N ASN A 68 4.40 17.38 -10.96
CA ASN A 68 3.89 18.64 -11.46
C ASN A 68 4.03 19.72 -10.38
N HIS A 69 5.02 20.58 -10.55
CA HIS A 69 5.10 21.84 -9.83
C HIS A 69 4.24 22.83 -10.61
N GLY A 70 3.11 23.23 -10.01
CA GLY A 70 2.20 24.21 -10.59
C GLY A 70 2.83 25.58 -10.78
#